data_AF-A0A815LIX5-F1
#
_entry.id   AF-A0A815LIX5-F1
#
_cell.length_a   1.000
_cell.length_b   1.000
_cell.length_c   1.000
_cell.angle_alpha   90.00
_cell.angle_beta   90.00
_cell.angle_gamma   90.00
#
_symmetry.space_group_name_H-M   'P 1'
#
loop_
_entity.id
_entity.type
_entity.pdbx_description
1 polymer ?
#
loop_
_entity_poly.entity_id
_entity_poly.type
_entity_poly.pdbx_seq_one_letter_code
_entity_poly.pdbx_strand_id
1 'polypeptide(L)'
;MTLALHGHHALLIATLAFIAAVLTPYWYTSPNQTLHIDIFKICNSSSIPSQCPWTYSLLANNSHFGSINLVYPIVISSCALGCVLISFIGLVLGSWYLQRHTDEHNATWLLVLTLILVFLSFLLSCAVWTIILTTNLQHDNLSNYKVRLADFGFSFWINIGSSVAYLYTFILYLISVCQG
;
A
#
# COMPACT_ATOMS: atom_id res chain seq x y z
N MET A 1 21.65 8.25 17.25
CA MET A 1 21.91 8.32 15.78
C MET A 1 21.65 7.00 15.05
N THR A 2 22.07 5.83 15.56
CA THR A 2 21.89 4.53 14.88
C THR A 2 20.42 4.15 14.67
N LEU A 3 19.53 4.33 15.66
CA LEU A 3 18.10 4.02 15.53
C LEU A 3 17.39 4.81 14.43
N ALA A 4 17.65 6.12 14.35
CA ALA A 4 17.10 6.98 13.31
C ALA A 4 17.51 6.44 11.93
N LEU A 5 18.79 6.14 11.70
CA LEU A 5 19.26 5.58 10.44
C LEU A 5 18.54 4.27 10.05
N HIS A 6 18.28 3.37 11.00
CA HIS A 6 17.50 2.16 10.74
C HIS A 6 16.05 2.48 10.35
N GLY A 7 15.44 3.48 10.99
CA GLY A 7 14.12 4.00 10.61
C GLY A 7 14.07 4.54 9.17
N HIS A 8 15.13 5.22 8.72
CA HIS A 8 15.20 5.75 7.34
C HIS A 8 15.21 4.62 6.30
N HIS A 9 16.04 3.60 6.53
CA HIS A 9 16.12 2.45 5.63
C HIS A 9 14.83 1.64 5.63
N ALA A 10 14.24 1.43 6.80
CA ALA A 10 12.96 0.75 6.93
C ALA A 10 11.84 1.51 6.19
N LEU A 11 11.81 2.84 6.29
CA LEU A 11 10.84 3.66 5.56
C LEU A 11 11.01 3.55 4.04
N LEU A 12 12.26 3.62 3.56
CA LEU A 12 12.56 3.50 2.14
C LEU A 12 12.12 2.14 1.60
N ILE A 13 12.44 1.06 2.31
CA ILE A 13 12.04 -0.30 1.94
C ILE A 13 10.51 -0.43 1.96
N ALA A 14 9.84 0.07 3.00
CA ALA A 14 8.39 0.06 3.10
C ALA A 14 7.73 0.82 1.94
N THR A 15 8.30 1.97 1.58
CA THR A 15 7.85 2.83 0.46
C THR A 15 7.98 2.12 -0.88
N LEU A 16 9.15 1.56 -1.17
CA LEU A 16 9.38 0.83 -2.41
C LEU A 16 8.52 -0.43 -2.50
N ALA A 17 8.37 -1.17 -1.39
CA ALA A 17 7.49 -2.33 -1.32
C ALA A 17 6.03 -1.96 -1.54
N PHE A 18 5.55 -0.86 -0.93
CA PHE A 18 4.19 -0.37 -1.11
C PHE A 18 3.92 0.05 -2.55
N ILE A 19 4.82 0.84 -3.15
CA ILE A 19 4.71 1.27 -4.54
C ILE A 19 4.72 0.04 -5.47
N ALA A 20 5.64 -0.91 -5.24
CA ALA A 20 5.68 -2.14 -5.99
C ALA A 20 4.35 -2.88 -5.87
N ALA A 21 3.86 -3.15 -4.65
CA ALA A 21 2.59 -3.82 -4.41
C ALA A 21 1.42 -3.16 -5.16
N VAL A 22 1.32 -1.83 -5.11
CA VAL A 22 0.22 -1.08 -5.73
C VAL A 22 0.28 -1.08 -7.26
N LEU A 23 1.48 -1.16 -7.85
CA LEU A 23 1.68 -1.11 -9.30
C LEU A 23 1.83 -2.50 -9.93
N THR A 24 2.18 -3.53 -9.17
CA THR A 24 2.33 -4.89 -9.68
C THR A 24 0.99 -5.60 -9.74
N PRO A 25 0.67 -6.24 -10.88
CA PRO A 25 -0.57 -7.01 -11.01
C PRO A 25 -0.59 -8.21 -10.05
N TYR A 26 -1.73 -8.90 -9.97
CA TYR A 26 -1.95 -10.09 -9.13
C TYR A 26 -2.16 -9.81 -7.65
N TRP A 27 -3.13 -8.96 -7.32
CA TRP A 27 -3.65 -8.85 -5.95
C TRP A 27 -4.55 -10.02 -5.58
N TYR A 28 -5.41 -10.42 -6.52
CA TYR A 28 -6.27 -11.57 -6.38
C TYR A 28 -6.37 -12.30 -7.73
N THR A 29 -6.40 -13.62 -7.68
CA THR A 29 -6.63 -14.48 -8.84
C THR A 29 -7.77 -15.42 -8.51
N SER A 30 -8.77 -15.53 -9.38
CA SER A 30 -9.87 -16.46 -9.15
C SER A 30 -9.36 -17.91 -9.07
N PRO A 31 -10.06 -18.81 -8.36
CA PRO A 31 -9.66 -20.20 -8.23
C PRO A 31 -9.46 -20.93 -9.58
N ASN A 32 -10.19 -20.51 -10.62
CA ASN A 32 -10.09 -21.07 -11.97
C ASN A 32 -9.01 -20.38 -12.84
N GLN A 33 -8.25 -19.44 -12.26
CA GLN A 33 -7.21 -18.64 -12.92
C GLN A 33 -7.69 -17.84 -14.15
N THR A 34 -9.00 -17.65 -14.27
CA THR A 34 -9.59 -16.91 -15.38
C THR A 34 -9.66 -15.41 -15.10
N LEU A 35 -9.72 -15.01 -13.84
CA LEU A 35 -9.85 -13.60 -13.45
C LEU A 35 -8.65 -13.20 -12.61
N HIS A 36 -7.91 -12.20 -13.07
CA HIS A 36 -6.87 -11.54 -12.31
C HIS A 36 -7.32 -10.13 -11.97
N ILE A 37 -7.32 -9.81 -10.69
CA ILE A 37 -7.68 -8.50 -10.17
C ILE A 37 -6.40 -7.83 -9.68
N ASP A 38 -6.21 -6.61 -10.16
CA ASP A 38 -5.26 -5.63 -9.67
C ASP A 38 -6.05 -4.38 -9.21
N ILE A 39 -5.40 -3.47 -8.48
CA ILE A 39 -6.05 -2.24 -7.98
C ILE A 39 -6.57 -1.42 -9.16
N PHE A 40 -5.71 -1.17 -10.16
CA PHE A 40 -6.04 -0.27 -11.27
C PHE A 40 -6.50 -1.00 -12.53
N LYS A 41 -6.23 -2.30 -12.64
CA LYS A 41 -6.54 -3.09 -13.84
C LYS A 41 -7.21 -4.41 -13.45
N ILE A 42 -8.07 -4.89 -14.34
CA ILE A 42 -8.63 -6.23 -14.26
C ILE A 42 -8.24 -6.93 -15.56
N CYS A 43 -7.97 -8.22 -15.46
CA CYS A 43 -7.90 -9.07 -16.62
C CYS A 43 -8.79 -10.31 -16.47
N ASN A 44 -9.54 -10.62 -17.53
CA ASN A 44 -10.25 -11.89 -17.68
C ASN A 44 -9.60 -12.68 -18.83
N SER A 45 -8.82 -13.71 -18.49
CA SER A 45 -8.30 -14.67 -19.47
C SER A 45 -9.25 -15.85 -19.56
N SER A 46 -9.89 -16.00 -20.71
CA SER A 46 -10.80 -17.11 -20.98
C SER A 46 -10.10 -18.40 -21.41
N SER A 47 -8.78 -18.40 -21.65
CA SER A 47 -8.09 -19.62 -22.14
C SER A 47 -6.55 -19.64 -22.10
N ILE A 48 -5.85 -18.49 -22.13
CA ILE A 48 -4.37 -18.45 -22.16
C ILE A 48 -3.84 -17.32 -21.26
N PRO A 49 -3.06 -17.61 -20.19
CA PRO A 49 -2.55 -16.60 -19.26
C PRO A 49 -1.70 -15.51 -19.92
N SER A 50 -1.03 -15.81 -21.04
CA SER A 50 -0.18 -14.87 -21.77
C SER A 50 -0.96 -13.89 -22.68
N GLN A 51 -2.25 -14.15 -22.94
CA GLN A 51 -3.12 -13.28 -23.74
C GLN A 51 -4.22 -12.69 -22.84
N CYS A 52 -3.79 -12.00 -21.80
CA CYS A 52 -4.68 -11.38 -20.82
C CYS A 52 -4.91 -9.90 -21.21
N PRO A 53 -6.05 -9.52 -21.83
CA PRO A 53 -6.32 -8.13 -22.14
C PRO A 53 -6.64 -7.36 -20.85
N TRP A 54 -5.63 -6.65 -20.33
CA TRP A 54 -5.79 -5.79 -19.17
C TRP A 54 -6.66 -4.59 -19.49
N THR A 55 -7.78 -4.46 -18.79
CA THR A 55 -8.68 -3.30 -18.87
C THR A 55 -8.61 -2.53 -17.56
N TYR A 56 -8.64 -1.19 -17.61
CA TYR A 56 -8.64 -0.41 -16.37
C TYR A 56 -9.92 -0.66 -15.57
N SER A 57 -9.77 -0.84 -14.25
CA SER A 57 -10.86 -1.16 -13.33
C SER A 57 -12.01 -0.14 -13.36
N LEU A 58 -11.68 1.16 -13.52
CA LEU A 58 -12.68 2.22 -13.66
C LEU A 58 -13.50 2.13 -14.95
N LEU A 59 -12.89 1.64 -16.04
CA LEU A 59 -13.56 1.46 -17.33
C LEU A 59 -14.37 0.15 -17.33
N ALA A 60 -13.85 -0.90 -16.70
CA ALA A 60 -14.50 -2.21 -16.62
C ALA A 60 -15.76 -2.23 -15.73
N ASN A 61 -15.84 -1.36 -14.71
CA ASN A 61 -17.01 -1.24 -13.82
C ASN A 61 -18.30 -0.80 -14.56
N ASN A 62 -18.17 -0.23 -15.77
CA ASN A 62 -19.31 0.19 -16.59
C ASN A 62 -19.77 -0.88 -17.60
N SER A 63 -19.06 -2.00 -17.72
CA SER A 63 -19.31 -3.01 -18.75
C SER A 63 -19.44 -4.39 -18.13
N HIS A 64 -20.66 -4.94 -18.05
CA HIS A 64 -21.10 -6.35 -17.84
C HIS A 64 -20.34 -7.32 -16.89
N PHE A 65 -19.21 -6.96 -16.32
CA PHE A 65 -18.53 -7.65 -15.24
C PHE A 65 -19.27 -7.28 -13.96
N GLY A 66 -19.76 -8.29 -13.24
CA GLY A 66 -20.49 -8.11 -12.00
C GLY A 66 -19.83 -7.11 -11.06
N SER A 67 -20.66 -6.44 -10.26
CA SER A 67 -20.43 -5.24 -9.42
C SER A 67 -19.27 -5.31 -8.41
N ILE A 68 -18.04 -5.59 -8.84
CA ILE A 68 -16.85 -5.44 -8.00
C ILE A 68 -16.54 -3.96 -7.95
N ASN A 69 -17.01 -3.29 -6.90
CA ASN A 69 -16.78 -1.86 -6.70
C ASN A 69 -15.32 -1.60 -6.29
N LEU A 70 -14.43 -1.52 -7.29
CA LEU A 70 -13.01 -1.22 -7.10
C LEU A 70 -12.71 0.28 -6.94
N VAL A 71 -13.73 1.15 -6.90
CA VAL A 71 -13.51 2.60 -6.73
C VAL A 71 -12.84 2.90 -5.39
N TYR A 72 -13.31 2.27 -4.31
CA TYR A 72 -12.74 2.47 -2.97
C TYR A 72 -11.25 2.08 -2.86
N PRO A 73 -10.82 0.87 -3.25
CA PRO A 73 -9.40 0.51 -3.20
C PRO A 73 -8.54 1.40 -4.11
N ILE A 74 -9.05 1.87 -5.25
CA ILE A 74 -8.33 2.82 -6.13
C ILE A 74 -8.10 4.16 -5.44
N VAL A 75 -9.15 4.75 -4.87
CA VAL A 75 -9.06 6.06 -4.19
C VAL A 75 -8.10 5.97 -3.01
N ILE A 76 -8.25 4.96 -2.17
CA ILE A 76 -7.43 4.80 -0.97
C ILE A 76 -5.97 4.51 -1.34
N SER A 77 -5.73 3.66 -2.34
CA SER A 77 -4.35 3.40 -2.82
C SER A 77 -3.70 4.66 -3.41
N SER A 78 -4.48 5.49 -4.11
CA SER A 78 -3.99 6.76 -4.66
C SER A 78 -3.65 7.77 -3.55
N CYS A 79 -4.52 7.89 -2.53
CA CYS A 79 -4.25 8.71 -1.35
C CYS A 79 -3.03 8.20 -0.57
N ALA A 80 -2.89 6.88 -0.43
CA ALA A 80 -1.77 6.23 0.23
C ALA A 80 -0.44 6.54 -0.49
N LEU A 81 -0.41 6.41 -1.83
CA LEU A 81 0.76 6.78 -2.63
C LEU A 81 1.16 8.24 -2.41
N GLY A 82 0.19 9.16 -2.39
CA GLY A 82 0.44 10.57 -2.08
C GLY A 82 1.05 10.77 -0.69
N CYS A 83 0.47 10.14 0.34
CA CYS A 83 0.97 10.25 1.71
C CYS A 83 2.39 9.68 1.86
N VAL A 84 2.67 8.55 1.23
CA VAL A 84 3.98 7.89 1.27
C VAL A 84 5.05 8.75 0.60
N LEU A 85 4.75 9.35 -0.56
CA LEU A 85 5.68 10.23 -1.26
C LEU A 85 5.99 11.50 -0.45
N ILE A 86 4.97 12.11 0.16
CA ILE A 86 5.16 13.29 1.01
C ILE A 86 5.96 12.92 2.28
N SER A 87 5.69 11.76 2.89
CA SER A 87 6.45 11.25 4.03
C SER A 87 7.92 11.11 3.69
N PHE A 88 8.24 10.51 2.54
CA PHE A 88 9.60 10.31 2.09
C PHE A 88 10.33 11.63 1.83
N ILE A 89 9.68 12.57 1.14
CA ILE A 89 10.25 13.91 0.89
C ILE A 89 10.50 14.66 2.20
N GLY A 90 9.50 14.68 3.10
CA GLY A 90 9.60 15.36 4.39
C GLY A 90 10.76 14.83 5.24
N LEU A 91 10.99 13.53 5.18
CA LEU A 91 12.05 12.86 5.91
C LEU A 91 13.45 13.17 5.36
N VAL A 92 13.61 13.19 4.02
CA VAL A 92 14.86 13.58 3.37
C VAL A 92 15.18 15.04 3.66
N LEU A 93 14.20 15.93 3.49
CA LEU A 93 14.35 17.36 3.77
C LEU A 93 14.63 17.62 5.25
N GLY A 94 13.94 16.91 6.15
CA GLY A 94 14.13 17.05 7.59
C GLY A 94 15.51 16.64 8.04
N SER A 95 16.00 15.51 7.54
CA SER A 95 17.37 15.04 7.83
C SER A 95 18.42 16.01 7.34
N TRP A 96 18.25 16.53 6.12
CA TRP A 96 19.16 17.50 5.53
C TRP A 96 19.16 18.84 6.29
N TYR A 97 17.97 19.29 6.71
CA TYR A 97 17.81 20.52 7.48
C TYR A 97 18.47 20.41 8.86
N LEU A 98 18.26 19.29 9.57
CA LEU A 98 18.85 19.01 10.88
C LEU A 98 20.39 18.94 10.83
N GLN A 99 20.95 18.54 9.69
CA GLN A 99 22.40 18.52 9.48
C GLN A 99 22.98 19.92 9.21
N ARG A 100 22.17 20.85 8.68
CA ARG A 100 22.65 22.16 8.19
C ARG A 100 22.30 23.33 9.10
N HIS A 101 21.22 23.21 9.88
CA HIS A 101 20.72 24.27 10.75
C HIS A 101 20.58 23.74 12.18
N THR A 102 21.13 24.50 13.14
CA THR A 102 21.03 24.24 14.58
C THR A 102 19.71 24.72 15.19
N ASP A 103 18.76 25.21 14.39
CA ASP A 103 17.44 25.64 14.87
C ASP A 103 16.58 24.41 15.20
N GLU A 104 16.68 23.96 16.45
CA GLU A 104 16.03 22.76 16.98
C GLU A 104 14.50 22.79 16.83
N HIS A 105 13.88 23.98 16.86
CA HIS A 105 12.42 24.09 16.84
C HIS A 105 11.80 23.68 15.50
N ASN A 106 12.33 24.18 14.37
CA ASN A 106 11.83 23.84 13.04
C ASN A 106 12.10 22.37 12.69
N ALA A 107 13.25 21.85 13.13
CA ALA A 107 13.64 20.47 12.91
C ALA A 107 12.70 19.49 13.64
N THR A 108 12.32 19.82 14.87
CA THR A 108 11.39 19.01 15.68
C THR A 108 9.99 18.95 15.07
N TRP A 109 9.45 20.09 14.61
CA TRP A 109 8.14 20.13 13.95
C TRP A 109 8.09 19.27 12.69
N LEU A 110 9.15 19.30 11.88
CA LEU A 110 9.24 18.51 10.65
C LEU A 110 9.35 17.00 10.93
N LEU A 111 10.03 16.61 12.01
CA LEU A 111 10.08 15.22 12.47
C LEU A 111 8.71 14.74 12.95
N VAL A 112 7.98 15.54 13.73
CA VAL A 112 6.61 15.21 14.19
C VAL A 112 5.65 15.07 13.00
N LEU A 113 5.71 15.99 12.04
CA LEU A 113 4.90 15.89 10.82
C LEU A 113 5.21 14.60 10.05
N THR A 114 6.49 14.27 9.91
CA THR A 114 6.93 13.03 9.25
C THR A 114 6.41 11.80 9.98
N LEU A 115 6.46 11.78 11.32
CA LEU A 115 5.92 10.70 12.15
C LEU A 115 4.42 10.47 11.90
N ILE A 116 3.64 11.55 11.86
CA ILE A 116 2.20 11.51 11.57
C ILE A 116 1.96 10.95 10.16
N LEU A 117 2.73 11.38 9.17
CA LEU A 117 2.59 10.92 7.79
C LEU A 117 2.97 9.44 7.62
N VAL A 118 3.98 8.95 8.33
CA VAL A 118 4.34 7.51 8.35
C VAL A 118 3.22 6.69 9.00
N PHE A 119 2.65 7.16 10.11
CA PHE A 119 1.52 6.51 10.74
C PHE A 119 0.28 6.48 9.84
N LEU A 120 0.00 7.59 9.14
CA LEU A 120 -1.09 7.66 8.17
C LEU A 120 -0.85 6.70 6.99
N SER A 121 0.39 6.58 6.52
CA SER A 121 0.79 5.63 5.47
C SER A 121 0.56 4.18 5.89
N PHE A 122 0.85 3.84 7.15
CA PHE A 122 0.51 2.55 7.74
C PHE A 122 -1.00 2.28 7.71
N LEU A 123 -1.81 3.24 8.21
CA LEU A 123 -3.28 3.08 8.26
C LEU A 123 -3.88 2.95 6.87
N LEU A 124 -3.42 3.74 5.91
CA LEU A 124 -3.90 3.68 4.53
C LEU A 124 -3.49 2.37 3.84
N SER A 125 -2.25 1.92 4.01
CA SER A 125 -1.79 0.61 3.52
C SER A 125 -2.65 -0.53 4.10
N CYS A 126 -2.98 -0.47 5.40
CA CYS A 126 -3.91 -1.39 6.05
C CYS A 126 -5.32 -1.37 5.47
N ALA A 127 -5.85 -0.17 5.22
CA ALA A 127 -7.15 0.00 4.61
C ALA A 127 -7.22 -0.61 3.20
N VAL A 128 -6.18 -0.46 2.38
CA VAL A 128 -6.13 -1.05 1.02
C VAL A 128 -6.32 -2.56 1.05
N TRP A 129 -5.48 -3.30 1.80
CA TRP A 129 -5.59 -4.76 1.79
C TRP A 129 -6.83 -5.26 2.54
N THR A 130 -7.29 -4.56 3.58
CA THR A 130 -8.51 -4.92 4.31
C THR A 130 -9.75 -4.79 3.41
N ILE A 131 -9.82 -3.71 2.62
CA ILE A 131 -10.92 -3.50 1.67
C ILE A 131 -10.90 -4.59 0.61
N ILE A 132 -9.74 -4.88 0.00
CA ILE A 132 -9.63 -5.93 -1.01
C ILE A 132 -10.02 -7.30 -0.43
N LEU A 133 -9.58 -7.62 0.78
CA LEU A 133 -9.95 -8.85 1.47
C LEU A 133 -11.47 -8.94 1.67
N THR A 134 -12.07 -7.89 2.24
CA THR A 134 -13.51 -7.86 2.55
C THR A 134 -14.38 -7.85 1.29
N THR A 135 -14.00 -7.13 0.23
CA THR A 135 -14.74 -7.15 -1.04
C THR A 135 -14.74 -8.53 -1.70
N ASN A 136 -13.62 -9.25 -1.61
CA ASN A 136 -13.53 -10.61 -2.18
C ASN A 136 -14.30 -11.62 -1.32
N LEU A 137 -14.23 -11.53 0.02
CA LEU A 137 -15.01 -12.37 0.93
C LEU A 137 -16.53 -12.14 0.82
N GLN A 138 -16.98 -10.92 0.52
CA GLN A 138 -18.40 -10.66 0.28
C GLN A 138 -18.90 -11.33 -1.01
N HIS A 139 -18.04 -11.49 -2.02
CA HIS A 139 -18.38 -12.19 -3.27
C HIS A 139 -18.55 -13.70 -3.10
N ASP A 140 -17.89 -14.33 -2.12
CA ASP A 140 -18.07 -15.75 -1.80
C ASP A 140 -19.51 -16.09 -1.40
N ASN A 141 -20.10 -15.26 -0.55
CA ASN A 141 -21.45 -15.51 -0.02
C ASN A 141 -22.54 -15.42 -1.11
N LEU A 142 -22.25 -14.77 -2.24
CA LEU A 142 -23.18 -14.57 -3.35
C LEU A 142 -22.94 -15.53 -4.53
N SER A 143 -21.75 -16.12 -4.66
CA SER A 143 -21.34 -16.81 -5.90
C SER A 143 -21.01 -18.30 -5.78
N ASN A 144 -21.23 -18.93 -4.62
CA ASN A 144 -20.88 -20.34 -4.33
C ASN A 144 -19.38 -20.69 -4.47
N TYR A 145 -18.52 -19.72 -4.75
CA TYR A 145 -17.08 -19.90 -4.67
C TYR A 145 -16.62 -19.69 -3.22
N LYS A 146 -15.54 -20.39 -2.84
CA LYS A 146 -14.86 -20.19 -1.56
C LYS A 146 -13.50 -19.57 -1.88
N VAL A 147 -13.33 -18.28 -1.65
CA VAL A 147 -12.07 -17.53 -1.62
C VAL A 147 -11.18 -18.22 -0.60
N ARG A 148 -10.04 -18.70 -1.08
CA ARG A 148 -8.98 -19.26 -0.26
C ARG A 148 -7.88 -18.23 -0.11
N LEU A 149 -7.14 -18.31 0.99
CA LEU A 149 -5.91 -17.51 1.17
C LEU A 149 -4.90 -17.70 0.01
N ALA A 150 -4.92 -18.86 -0.64
CA ALA A 150 -4.07 -19.17 -1.79
C ALA A 150 -4.42 -18.38 -3.06
N ASP A 151 -5.62 -17.77 -3.11
CA ASP A 151 -6.09 -16.99 -4.26
C ASP A 151 -5.55 -15.55 -4.22
N PHE A 152 -5.01 -15.11 -3.08
CA PHE A 152 -4.32 -13.83 -2.95
C PHE A 152 -2.91 -13.94 -3.51
N GLY A 153 -2.62 -13.06 -4.49
CA GLY A 153 -1.34 -13.07 -5.16
C GLY A 153 -0.25 -12.31 -4.41
N PHE A 154 0.93 -12.26 -5.01
CA PHE A 154 2.14 -11.69 -4.41
C PHE A 154 1.98 -10.23 -3.98
N SER A 155 1.33 -9.38 -4.79
CA SER A 155 1.14 -7.96 -4.48
C SER A 155 0.40 -7.72 -3.16
N PHE A 156 -0.59 -8.55 -2.85
CA PHE A 156 -1.33 -8.49 -1.59
C PHE A 156 -0.42 -8.73 -0.38
N TRP A 157 0.42 -9.77 -0.47
CA TRP A 157 1.37 -10.13 0.59
C TRP A 157 2.49 -9.10 0.74
N ILE A 158 2.99 -8.51 -0.36
CA ILE A 158 3.95 -7.41 -0.28
C ILE A 158 3.32 -6.22 0.44
N ASN A 159 2.06 -5.87 0.15
CA ASN A 159 1.41 -4.74 0.83
C ASN A 159 1.31 -4.97 2.34
N ILE A 160 0.91 -6.18 2.78
CA ILE A 160 0.92 -6.54 4.22
C ILE A 160 2.32 -6.37 4.81
N GLY A 161 3.36 -6.88 4.13
CA GLY A 161 4.75 -6.69 4.54
C GLY A 161 5.14 -5.21 4.65
N SER A 162 4.71 -4.39 3.69
CA SER A 162 4.94 -2.94 3.72
C SER A 162 4.22 -2.27 4.89
N SER A 163 2.99 -2.69 5.24
CA SER A 163 2.28 -2.18 6.42
C SER A 163 3.06 -2.45 7.71
N VAL A 164 3.59 -3.67 7.86
CA VAL A 164 4.41 -4.03 9.02
C VAL A 164 5.71 -3.21 9.06
N ALA A 165 6.33 -2.98 7.90
CA ALA A 165 7.53 -2.15 7.81
C ALA A 165 7.26 -0.68 8.15
N TYR A 166 6.11 -0.11 7.77
CA TYR A 166 5.69 1.23 8.21
C TYR A 166 5.45 1.31 9.71
N LEU A 167 4.79 0.30 10.30
CA LEU A 167 4.59 0.24 11.74
C LEU A 167 5.92 0.17 12.49
N TYR A 168 6.83 -0.69 12.02
CA TYR A 168 8.18 -0.80 12.58
C TYR A 168 8.93 0.53 12.50
N THR A 169 8.88 1.19 11.34
CA THR A 169 9.46 2.51 11.12
C THR A 169 8.90 3.55 12.10
N PHE A 170 7.58 3.59 12.24
CA PHE A 170 6.90 4.49 13.18
C PHE A 170 7.39 4.29 14.62
N ILE A 171 7.49 3.02 15.07
CA ILE A 171 7.97 2.69 16.41
C ILE A 171 9.42 3.16 16.60
N LEU A 172 10.31 2.93 15.63
CA LEU A 172 11.70 3.39 15.72
C LEU A 172 11.82 4.91 15.83
N TYR A 173 11.04 5.65 15.03
CA TYR A 173 11.01 7.11 15.12
C TYR A 173 10.41 7.60 16.44
N LEU A 174 9.34 6.97 16.92
CA LEU A 174 8.73 7.32 18.20
C LEU A 174 9.74 7.17 19.35
N ILE A 175 10.45 6.03 19.41
CA ILE A 175 11.51 5.80 20.39
C ILE A 175 12.62 6.85 20.26
N SER A 176 13.05 7.15 19.03
CA SER A 176 14.09 8.15 18.79
C SER A 176 13.68 9.56 19.22
N VAL A 177 12.40 9.91 19.12
CA VAL A 177 11.87 11.20 19.57
C VAL A 177 11.75 11.24 21.11
N CYS A 178 11.35 10.14 21.76
CA CYS A 178 11.23 10.09 23.22
C CYS A 178 12.58 10.03 23.97
N GLN A 179 13.67 9.68 23.29
CA GLN A 179 15.03 9.60 23.87
C GLN A 179 15.87 10.87 23.65
N GLY A 180 15.41 11.79 22.80
CA GLY A 180 16.01 13.11 22.59
C GLY A 180 15.41 14.15 23.53
#